data_AF-A0A2L0AAK7-F1
#
_entry.id   AF-A0A2L0AAK7-F1
#
_cell.length_a   1.000
_cell.length_b   1.000
_cell.length_c   1.000
_cell.angle_alpha   90.00
_cell.angle_beta   90.00
_cell.angle_gamma   90.00
#
_symmetry.space_group_name_H-M   'P 1'
#
loop_
_entity.id
_entity.type
_entity.pdbx_description
1 polymer ?
#
loop_
_entity_poly.entity_id
_entity_poly.type
_entity_poly.pdbx_seq_one_letter_code
_entity_poly.pdbx_strand_id
1 'polypeptide(L)'
;MPDAQMLTAQRLRWAGPERLDGVAVPRRAPNDQYLQIAAAAVLAGTVIFNPFLAWVNATIMPIDGSKAALAQGALTVAALGIGFHSAGRPSTDRGITPWIIVIWLLAMTAIITAAIREQFDPKSFGEVLLIPAFIMLGMQFSQTVFIRTVVGLQVAVLVVGIWECVDPAGFGSFFKVAKYYISSRGYSADDFWAGGDLFVSAQRPQGRLLFPGSGLHRGSSLFLEPVSLGNWTIMITLFLIGLWDQLSVRQRALMIASNLILIVICDGRLALGVSAVLVAIVPLARRLPGWISVTYLPVSLIVLAVAKMLGLLGEVGDTFAGRLRYGIDALGRLSIERFFAIGASRTGNEDAGLVYFIQNQSLPIAVALWVIVTLTNTGEDRGGRGFKHGMAIFLVACLPISNASLSIKTTALMWACFGYFYARARAQNNITQPLPDPANG
;
A
#
# COMPACT_ATOMS: atom_id res chain seq x y z
N MET A 1 -25.73 6.31 50.40
CA MET A 1 -24.42 6.51 49.74
C MET A 1 -24.55 6.37 48.21
N PRO A 2 -24.98 7.42 47.48
CA PRO A 2 -25.02 7.43 46.01
C PRO A 2 -24.04 8.44 45.36
N ASP A 3 -23.17 9.12 46.11
CA ASP A 3 -22.43 10.28 45.60
C ASP A 3 -21.09 9.96 44.89
N ALA A 4 -20.58 8.73 44.99
CA ALA A 4 -19.30 8.35 44.39
C ALA A 4 -19.39 8.07 42.87
N GLN A 5 -20.53 7.60 42.38
CA GLN A 5 -20.72 7.32 40.95
C GLN A 5 -20.98 8.58 40.12
N MET A 6 -21.62 9.60 40.70
CA MET A 6 -21.85 10.89 40.02
C MET A 6 -20.55 11.70 39.83
N LEU A 7 -19.62 11.66 40.79
CA LEU A 7 -18.34 12.36 40.69
C LEU A 7 -17.37 11.74 39.67
N THR A 8 -17.48 10.43 39.43
CA THR A 8 -16.67 9.74 38.42
C THR A 8 -17.17 10.02 37.00
N ALA A 9 -18.50 10.15 36.83
CA ALA A 9 -19.12 10.57 35.56
C ALA A 9 -18.87 12.06 35.23
N GLN A 10 -18.69 12.92 36.23
CA GLN A 10 -18.37 14.33 36.02
C GLN A 10 -16.87 14.59 35.75
N ARG A 11 -15.93 13.81 36.32
CA ARG A 11 -14.50 13.99 36.04
C ARG A 11 -14.07 13.61 34.62
N LEU A 12 -14.80 12.71 33.96
CA LEU A 12 -14.60 12.41 32.52
C LEU A 12 -15.09 13.51 31.57
N ARG A 13 -15.83 14.52 32.07
CA ARG A 13 -16.36 15.64 31.26
C ARG A 13 -15.44 16.86 31.14
N TRP A 14 -14.32 16.91 31.88
CA TRP A 14 -13.46 18.11 31.98
C TRP A 14 -12.13 18.03 31.22
N ALA A 15 -11.99 17.10 30.27
CA ALA A 15 -10.86 17.07 29.35
C ALA A 15 -11.30 17.63 27.98
N GLY A 16 -10.99 18.90 27.72
CA GLY A 16 -11.49 19.64 26.55
C GLY A 16 -11.24 18.95 25.18
N PRO A 17 -12.16 19.14 24.20
CA PRO A 17 -12.14 18.43 22.92
C PRO A 17 -11.04 18.94 21.98
N GLU A 18 -10.48 18.01 21.19
CA GLU A 18 -9.75 18.33 19.95
C GLU A 18 -10.79 18.78 18.92
N ARG A 19 -10.68 20.02 18.41
CA ARG A 19 -11.63 20.57 17.43
C ARG A 19 -11.28 20.10 16.02
N LEU A 20 -12.13 19.25 15.45
CA LEU A 20 -12.27 19.06 14.00
C LEU A 20 -13.63 19.66 13.62
N ASP A 21 -13.63 20.66 12.74
CA ASP A 21 -14.82 21.24 12.11
C ASP A 21 -15.99 21.58 13.06
N GLY A 22 -15.69 22.21 14.21
CA GLY A 22 -16.73 22.71 15.13
C GLY A 22 -17.49 21.63 15.93
N VAL A 23 -17.16 20.35 15.76
CA VAL A 23 -17.76 19.24 16.51
C VAL A 23 -16.77 18.72 17.55
N ALA A 24 -17.20 18.67 18.81
CA ALA A 24 -16.40 18.17 19.91
C ALA A 24 -16.20 16.65 19.78
N VAL A 25 -15.01 16.21 19.38
CA VAL A 25 -14.64 14.79 19.44
C VAL A 25 -14.14 14.49 20.86
N PRO A 26 -14.70 13.51 21.59
CA PRO A 26 -14.20 13.15 22.90
C PRO A 26 -12.72 12.74 22.82
N ARG A 27 -11.89 13.23 23.74
CA ARG A 27 -10.48 12.82 23.85
C ARG A 27 -10.43 11.29 24.00
N ARG A 28 -9.69 10.64 23.10
CA ARG A 28 -9.49 9.18 23.11
C ARG A 28 -8.86 8.75 24.44
N ALA A 29 -9.22 7.57 24.92
CA ALA A 29 -8.74 7.05 26.20
C ALA A 29 -7.21 6.88 26.17
N PRO A 30 -6.50 6.94 27.31
CA PRO A 30 -5.03 6.77 27.38
C PRO A 30 -4.55 5.47 26.72
N ASN A 31 -5.33 4.39 26.80
CA ASN A 31 -5.05 3.10 26.17
C ASN A 31 -5.11 3.13 24.63
N ASP A 32 -5.72 4.15 24.02
CA ASP A 32 -5.73 4.34 22.58
C ASP A 32 -4.45 5.03 22.08
N GLN A 33 -3.70 5.69 22.96
CA GLN A 33 -2.42 6.31 22.60
C GLN A 33 -1.35 5.24 22.35
N TYR A 34 -1.23 4.26 23.24
CA TYR A 34 -0.29 3.14 23.06
C TYR A 34 -0.61 2.33 21.81
N LEU A 35 -1.88 2.10 21.52
CA LEU A 35 -2.32 1.38 20.31
C LEU A 35 -1.94 2.15 19.03
N GLN A 36 -2.07 3.47 19.04
CA GLN A 36 -1.69 4.31 17.91
C GLN A 36 -0.17 4.36 17.70
N ILE A 37 0.61 4.39 18.78
CA ILE A 37 2.07 4.34 18.70
C ILE A 37 2.52 2.98 18.18
N ALA A 38 1.92 1.88 18.65
CA ALA A 38 2.18 0.54 18.14
C ALA A 38 1.81 0.44 16.64
N ALA A 39 0.67 0.99 16.24
CA ALA A 39 0.27 1.02 14.83
C ALA A 39 1.26 1.82 13.97
N ALA A 40 1.72 2.98 14.45
CA ALA A 40 2.75 3.78 13.79
C ALA A 40 4.07 3.02 13.66
N ALA A 41 4.48 2.31 14.72
CA ALA A 41 5.71 1.52 14.73
C ALA A 41 5.64 0.35 13.73
N VAL A 42 4.50 -0.35 13.63
CA VAL A 42 4.30 -1.41 12.64
C VAL A 42 4.34 -0.85 11.22
N LEU A 43 3.66 0.27 10.96
CA LEU A 43 3.68 0.92 9.65
C LEU A 43 5.08 1.44 9.28
N ALA A 44 5.84 1.96 10.24
CA ALA A 44 7.23 2.34 10.00
C ALA A 44 8.12 1.12 9.74
N GLY A 45 7.86 0.03 10.46
CA GLY A 45 8.52 -1.26 10.27
C GLY A 45 8.41 -1.77 8.84
N THR A 46 7.28 -1.57 8.14
CA THR A 46 7.13 -2.03 6.74
C THR A 46 8.02 -1.31 5.73
N VAL A 47 8.53 -0.12 6.08
CA VAL A 47 9.49 0.61 5.25
C VAL A 47 10.93 0.27 5.65
N ILE A 48 11.17 0.10 6.96
CA ILE A 48 12.51 -0.04 7.54
C ILE A 48 13.02 -1.48 7.57
N PHE A 49 12.16 -2.50 7.56
CA PHE A 49 12.62 -3.88 7.75
C PHE A 49 13.58 -4.35 6.66
N ASN A 50 13.35 -4.00 5.39
CA ASN A 50 14.23 -4.38 4.29
C ASN A 50 15.64 -3.77 4.39
N PRO A 51 15.81 -2.44 4.57
CA PRO A 51 17.13 -1.84 4.76
C PRO A 51 17.80 -2.35 6.03
N PHE A 52 17.03 -2.58 7.10
CA PHE A 52 17.56 -3.21 8.30
C PHE A 52 18.10 -4.63 8.04
N LEU A 53 17.34 -5.49 7.36
CA LEU A 53 17.78 -6.84 7.02
C LEU A 53 18.99 -6.84 6.07
N ALA A 54 19.04 -5.90 5.13
CA ALA A 54 20.21 -5.74 4.26
C ALA A 54 21.47 -5.36 5.05
N TRP A 55 21.34 -4.43 6.00
CA TRP A 55 22.44 -4.06 6.89
C TRP A 55 22.88 -5.24 7.78
N VAL A 56 21.93 -6.00 8.35
CA VAL A 56 22.23 -7.24 9.11
C VAL A 56 22.94 -8.27 8.23
N ASN A 57 22.53 -8.42 6.97
CA ASN A 57 23.18 -9.28 5.99
C ASN A 57 24.62 -8.85 5.67
N ALA A 58 24.86 -7.54 5.64
CA ALA A 58 26.16 -6.98 5.34
C ALA A 58 27.17 -7.10 6.51
N THR A 59 26.69 -7.08 7.75
CA THR A 59 27.54 -6.90 8.95
C THR A 59 27.50 -8.06 9.95
N ILE A 60 26.35 -8.71 10.14
CA ILE A 60 26.14 -9.65 11.25
C ILE A 60 26.04 -11.10 10.75
N MET A 61 25.05 -11.40 9.91
CA MET A 61 24.78 -12.78 9.48
C MET A 61 24.07 -12.86 8.12
N PRO A 62 24.30 -13.93 7.33
CA PRO A 62 23.57 -14.13 6.08
C PRO A 62 22.05 -14.24 6.26
N ILE A 63 21.32 -13.39 5.53
CA ILE A 63 19.86 -13.39 5.47
C ILE A 63 19.40 -14.15 4.24
N ASP A 64 18.66 -15.23 4.47
CA ASP A 64 17.99 -16.03 3.43
C ASP A 64 16.54 -15.55 3.23
N GLY A 65 15.86 -16.11 2.22
CA GLY A 65 14.48 -15.77 1.92
C GLY A 65 13.50 -16.09 3.03
N SER A 66 13.77 -17.14 3.83
CA SER A 66 12.92 -17.53 4.95
C SER A 66 12.94 -16.49 6.07
N LYS A 67 14.10 -15.95 6.42
CA LYS A 67 14.23 -14.86 7.41
C LYS A 67 13.52 -13.58 6.96
N ALA A 68 13.64 -13.23 5.67
CA ALA A 68 12.92 -12.08 5.10
C ALA A 68 11.39 -12.30 5.11
N ALA A 69 10.92 -13.49 4.75
CA ALA A 69 9.52 -13.86 4.80
C ALA A 69 8.97 -13.85 6.24
N LEU A 70 9.75 -14.34 7.22
CA LEU A 70 9.40 -14.30 8.64
C LEU A 70 9.25 -12.86 9.15
N ALA A 71 10.15 -11.94 8.78
CA ALA A 71 10.04 -10.54 9.16
C ALA A 71 8.77 -9.88 8.59
N GLN A 72 8.46 -10.14 7.31
CA GLN A 72 7.22 -9.67 6.69
C GLN A 72 5.98 -10.28 7.36
N GLY A 73 6.02 -11.58 7.67
CA GLY A 73 4.95 -12.29 8.37
C GLY A 73 4.72 -11.72 9.77
N ALA A 74 5.79 -11.44 10.53
CA ALA A 74 5.71 -10.85 11.87
C ALA A 74 5.05 -9.47 11.86
N LEU A 75 5.40 -8.61 10.90
CA LEU A 75 4.75 -7.30 10.72
C LEU A 75 3.26 -7.45 10.38
N THR A 76 2.91 -8.42 9.54
CA THR A 76 1.52 -8.71 9.16
C THR A 76 0.71 -9.21 10.36
N VAL A 77 1.27 -10.14 11.14
CA VAL A 77 0.65 -10.66 12.38
C VAL A 77 0.52 -9.56 13.41
N ALA A 78 1.51 -8.68 13.56
CA ALA A 78 1.42 -7.53 14.46
C ALA A 78 0.30 -6.56 14.05
N ALA A 79 0.15 -6.29 12.75
CA ALA A 79 -0.92 -5.45 12.23
C ALA A 79 -2.31 -6.06 12.52
N LEU A 80 -2.47 -7.36 12.29
CA LEU A 80 -3.69 -8.10 12.63
C LEU A 80 -3.97 -8.09 14.14
N GLY A 81 -2.97 -8.38 14.97
CA GLY A 81 -3.10 -8.42 16.43
C GLY A 81 -3.55 -7.07 17.00
N ILE A 82 -2.97 -5.97 16.51
CA ILE A 82 -3.40 -4.61 16.84
C ILE A 82 -4.87 -4.36 16.41
N GLY A 83 -5.23 -4.81 15.20
CA GLY A 83 -6.60 -4.74 14.69
C GLY A 83 -7.60 -5.53 15.55
N PHE A 84 -7.31 -6.78 15.89
CA PHE A 84 -8.16 -7.63 16.72
C PHE A 84 -8.26 -7.15 18.17
N HIS A 85 -7.18 -6.61 18.75
CA HIS A 85 -7.24 -6.04 20.10
C HIS A 85 -8.23 -4.87 20.19
N SER A 86 -8.43 -4.14 19.08
CA SER A 86 -9.44 -3.09 19.00
C SER A 86 -10.88 -3.62 18.89
N ALA A 87 -11.06 -4.88 18.47
CA ALA A 87 -12.35 -5.54 18.30
C ALA A 87 -13.13 -5.75 19.59
N GLY A 88 -12.41 -6.13 20.65
CA GLY A 88 -13.00 -6.48 21.93
C GLY A 88 -13.48 -5.29 22.76
N ARG A 89 -13.51 -4.08 22.20
CA ARG A 89 -13.88 -2.84 22.91
C ARG A 89 -15.27 -2.35 22.48
N PRO A 90 -16.31 -2.50 23.32
CA PRO A 90 -17.69 -2.12 22.99
C PRO A 90 -17.86 -0.63 22.64
N SER A 91 -17.02 0.24 23.19
CA SER A 91 -17.04 1.69 22.92
C SER A 91 -16.43 2.08 21.57
N THR A 92 -15.94 1.12 20.79
CA THR A 92 -15.06 1.33 19.64
C THR A 92 -15.46 0.44 18.46
N ASP A 93 -16.76 0.35 18.14
CA ASP A 93 -17.18 -0.31 16.89
C ASP A 93 -16.70 0.49 15.67
N ARG A 94 -15.48 0.21 15.26
CA ARG A 94 -14.85 0.78 14.06
C ARG A 94 -15.30 0.07 12.79
N GLY A 95 -16.24 -0.89 12.87
CA GLY A 95 -16.69 -1.66 11.71
C GLY A 95 -15.64 -2.63 11.20
N ILE A 96 -14.95 -3.33 12.11
CA ILE A 96 -13.91 -4.31 11.79
C ILE A 96 -14.46 -5.63 11.21
N THR A 97 -15.74 -5.94 11.46
CA THR A 97 -16.38 -7.22 11.12
C THR A 97 -16.24 -7.60 9.64
N PRO A 98 -16.44 -6.71 8.65
CA PRO A 98 -16.23 -7.03 7.25
C PRO A 98 -14.80 -7.51 6.95
N TRP A 99 -13.79 -6.94 7.62
CA TRP A 99 -12.39 -7.31 7.43
C TRP A 99 -12.05 -8.66 8.07
N ILE A 100 -12.70 -8.99 9.18
CA ILE A 100 -12.63 -10.33 9.77
C ILE A 100 -13.22 -11.37 8.81
N ILE A 101 -14.36 -11.06 8.19
CA ILE A 101 -14.98 -11.94 7.17
C ILE A 101 -14.05 -12.11 5.97
N VAL A 102 -13.41 -11.04 5.50
CA VAL A 102 -12.41 -11.12 4.42
C VAL A 102 -11.23 -12.00 4.82
N ILE A 103 -10.69 -11.87 6.03
CA ILE A 103 -9.61 -12.75 6.52
C ILE A 103 -10.04 -14.20 6.51
N TRP A 104 -11.25 -14.50 7.00
CA TRP A 104 -11.81 -15.85 6.98
C TRP A 104 -11.96 -16.39 5.57
N LEU A 105 -12.51 -15.58 4.64
CA LEU A 105 -12.66 -15.95 3.24
C LEU A 105 -11.30 -16.30 2.62
N LEU A 106 -10.28 -15.45 2.82
CA LEU A 106 -8.92 -15.67 2.32
C LEU A 106 -8.27 -16.92 2.93
N ALA A 107 -8.46 -17.15 4.23
CA ALA A 107 -7.95 -18.33 4.90
C ALA A 107 -8.60 -19.62 4.38
N MET A 108 -9.92 -19.60 4.18
CA MET A 108 -10.64 -20.76 3.62
C MET A 108 -10.20 -21.04 2.18
N THR A 109 -10.06 -20.01 1.34
CA THR A 109 -9.52 -20.20 -0.02
C THR A 109 -8.11 -20.77 0.02
N ALA A 110 -7.22 -20.25 0.87
CA ALA A 110 -5.87 -20.75 0.98
C ALA A 110 -5.82 -22.23 1.41
N ILE A 111 -6.66 -22.64 2.36
CA ILE A 111 -6.79 -24.03 2.80
C ILE A 111 -7.31 -24.92 1.67
N ILE A 112 -8.37 -24.51 0.97
CA ILE A 112 -8.95 -25.27 -0.15
C ILE A 112 -7.94 -25.41 -1.27
N THR A 113 -7.31 -24.32 -1.70
CA THR A 113 -6.28 -24.33 -2.75
C THR A 113 -5.08 -25.18 -2.35
N ALA A 114 -4.65 -25.14 -1.08
CA ALA A 114 -3.56 -25.96 -0.59
C ALA A 114 -3.90 -27.46 -0.57
N ALA A 115 -5.14 -27.80 -0.20
CA ALA A 115 -5.63 -29.18 -0.25
C ALA A 115 -5.68 -29.71 -1.70
N ILE A 116 -6.11 -28.88 -2.66
CA ILE A 116 -6.19 -29.25 -4.07
C ILE A 116 -4.79 -29.38 -4.70
N ARG A 117 -3.87 -28.47 -4.38
CA ARG A 117 -2.50 -28.47 -4.93
C ARG A 117 -1.56 -29.42 -4.20
N GLU A 118 -2.01 -30.03 -3.09
CA GLU A 118 -1.19 -30.79 -2.15
C GLU A 118 0.04 -30.01 -1.64
N GLN A 119 -0.02 -28.68 -1.72
CA GLN A 119 1.07 -27.77 -1.40
C GLN A 119 0.49 -26.49 -0.81
N PHE A 120 0.90 -26.16 0.41
CA PHE A 120 0.62 -24.86 1.00
C PHE A 120 1.72 -23.88 0.58
N ASP A 121 1.33 -22.72 0.05
CA ASP A 121 2.24 -21.60 -0.17
C ASP A 121 2.00 -20.48 0.86
N PRO A 122 2.78 -20.45 1.95
CA PRO A 122 2.69 -19.39 2.96
C PRO A 122 2.94 -17.99 2.40
N LYS A 123 3.73 -17.86 1.33
CA LYS A 123 4.11 -16.56 0.78
C LYS A 123 2.90 -15.88 0.15
N SER A 124 2.21 -16.56 -0.78
CA SER A 124 1.02 -16.02 -1.44
C SER A 124 -0.09 -15.68 -0.45
N PHE A 125 -0.28 -16.52 0.57
CA PHE A 125 -1.25 -16.26 1.63
C PHE A 125 -0.88 -15.02 2.46
N GLY A 126 0.40 -14.89 2.84
CA GLY A 126 0.91 -13.72 3.54
C GLY A 126 0.72 -12.42 2.74
N GLU A 127 0.96 -12.45 1.43
CA GLU A 127 0.80 -11.28 0.55
C GLU A 127 -0.65 -10.80 0.45
N VAL A 128 -1.63 -11.70 0.34
CA VAL A 128 -3.05 -11.29 0.27
C VAL A 128 -3.57 -10.80 1.62
N LEU A 129 -3.08 -11.38 2.72
CA LEU A 129 -3.45 -10.97 4.08
C LEU A 129 -3.03 -9.53 4.41
N LEU A 130 -2.06 -8.97 3.70
CA LEU A 130 -1.66 -7.56 3.84
C LEU A 130 -2.86 -6.62 3.65
N ILE A 131 -3.82 -6.96 2.78
CA ILE A 131 -4.99 -6.12 2.51
C ILE A 131 -5.81 -5.90 3.79
N PRO A 132 -6.49 -6.91 4.37
CA PRO A 132 -7.28 -6.69 5.58
C PRO A 132 -6.41 -6.32 6.79
N ALA A 133 -5.18 -6.84 6.90
CA ALA A 133 -4.29 -6.54 8.03
C ALA A 133 -3.99 -5.04 8.13
N PHE A 134 -3.58 -4.42 7.04
CA PHE A 134 -3.23 -3.00 7.04
C PHE A 134 -4.46 -2.09 6.99
N ILE A 135 -5.61 -2.56 6.49
CA ILE A 135 -6.88 -1.85 6.69
C ILE A 135 -7.21 -1.77 8.18
N MET A 136 -7.19 -2.91 8.89
CA MET A 136 -7.47 -2.95 10.33
C MET A 136 -6.45 -2.13 11.16
N LEU A 137 -5.18 -2.09 10.75
CA LEU A 137 -4.16 -1.21 11.31
C LEU A 137 -4.48 0.27 11.05
N GLY A 138 -4.86 0.61 9.82
CA GLY A 138 -5.26 1.94 9.38
C GLY A 138 -6.39 2.54 10.21
N MET A 139 -7.35 1.70 10.60
CA MET A 139 -8.49 2.07 11.43
C MET A 139 -8.09 2.50 12.86
N GLN A 140 -6.84 2.24 13.28
CA GLN A 140 -6.38 2.59 14.62
C GLN A 140 -5.91 4.04 14.74
N PHE A 141 -5.51 4.65 13.63
CA PHE A 141 -4.84 5.92 13.68
C PHE A 141 -5.77 7.08 14.09
N SER A 142 -5.22 8.06 14.79
CA SER A 142 -5.75 9.43 14.78
C SER A 142 -5.15 10.18 13.60
N GLN A 143 -5.82 11.26 13.18
CA GLN A 143 -5.32 12.14 12.13
C GLN A 143 -3.89 12.61 12.42
N THR A 144 -3.64 13.09 13.64
CA THR A 144 -2.34 13.63 14.06
C THR A 144 -1.23 12.58 13.99
N VAL A 145 -1.46 11.39 14.56
CA VAL A 145 -0.45 10.32 14.56
C VAL A 145 -0.21 9.79 13.14
N PHE A 146 -1.26 9.64 12.34
CA PHE A 146 -1.13 9.16 10.97
C PHE A 146 -0.28 10.10 10.12
N ILE A 147 -0.62 11.40 10.12
CA ILE A 147 0.10 12.42 9.36
C ILE A 147 1.56 12.50 9.81
N ARG A 148 1.81 12.52 11.12
CA ARG A 148 3.19 12.55 11.65
C ARG A 148 4.00 11.31 11.23
N THR A 149 3.39 10.14 11.24
CA THR A 149 4.04 8.89 10.84
C THR A 149 4.43 8.94 9.36
N VAL A 150 3.48 9.28 8.48
CA VAL A 150 3.74 9.33 7.03
C VAL A 150 4.72 10.44 6.65
N VAL A 151 4.61 11.63 7.25
CA VAL A 151 5.58 12.72 7.04
C VAL A 151 6.97 12.31 7.53
N GLY A 152 7.07 11.68 8.71
CA GLY A 152 8.34 11.18 9.24
C GLY A 152 8.99 10.15 8.32
N LEU A 153 8.20 9.20 7.81
CA LEU A 153 8.68 8.22 6.83
C LEU A 153 9.12 8.88 5.52
N GLN A 154 8.35 9.85 5.01
CA GLN A 154 8.72 10.59 3.80
C GLN A 154 10.05 11.32 3.97
N VAL A 155 10.29 11.95 5.12
CA VAL A 155 11.57 12.60 5.43
C VAL A 155 12.70 11.59 5.51
N ALA A 156 12.48 10.44 6.17
CA ALA A 156 13.50 9.39 6.26
C ALA A 156 13.88 8.84 4.87
N VAL A 157 12.88 8.56 4.02
CA VAL A 157 13.09 8.13 2.63
C VAL A 157 13.80 9.23 1.82
N LEU A 158 13.46 10.50 2.01
CA LEU A 158 14.16 11.59 1.33
C LEU A 158 15.64 11.66 1.74
N VAL A 159 15.92 11.64 3.05
CA VAL A 159 17.29 11.77 3.57
C VAL A 159 18.18 10.63 3.08
N VAL A 160 17.70 9.39 3.14
CA VAL A 160 18.46 8.23 2.65
C VAL A 160 18.60 8.26 1.12
N GLY A 161 17.60 8.74 0.39
CA GLY A 161 17.70 8.90 -1.06
C GLY A 161 18.70 9.97 -1.47
N ILE A 162 18.77 11.09 -0.74
CA ILE A 162 19.80 12.12 -0.96
C ILE A 162 21.19 11.55 -0.64
N TRP A 163 21.34 10.82 0.48
CA TRP A 163 22.60 10.19 0.84
C TRP A 163 23.09 9.22 -0.26
N GLU A 164 22.22 8.36 -0.78
CA GLU A 164 22.54 7.46 -1.90
C GLU A 164 23.02 8.22 -3.15
N CYS A 165 22.39 9.36 -3.47
CA CYS A 165 22.82 10.16 -4.62
C CYS A 165 24.15 10.90 -4.41
N VAL A 166 24.44 11.34 -3.17
CA VAL A 166 25.65 12.10 -2.85
C VAL A 166 26.86 11.18 -2.66
N ASP A 167 26.67 10.04 -2.00
CA ASP A 167 27.71 9.04 -1.74
C ASP A 167 27.22 7.62 -2.07
N PRO A 168 27.20 7.25 -3.37
CA PRO A 168 26.77 5.93 -3.80
C PRO A 168 27.66 4.81 -3.25
N ALA A 169 28.95 5.09 -3.04
CA ALA A 169 29.93 4.11 -2.54
C ALA A 169 29.71 3.82 -1.05
N GLY A 170 29.46 4.85 -0.23
CA GLY A 170 29.07 4.69 1.16
C GLY A 170 27.75 3.95 1.31
N PHE A 171 26.74 4.30 0.51
CA PHE A 171 25.46 3.60 0.51
C PHE A 171 25.59 2.12 0.11
N GLY A 172 26.31 1.85 -0.99
CA GLY A 172 26.56 0.49 -1.49
C GLY A 172 27.32 -0.37 -0.48
N SER A 173 28.38 0.17 0.13
CA SER A 173 29.17 -0.55 1.14
C SER A 173 28.42 -0.79 2.45
N PHE A 174 27.50 0.11 2.83
CA PHE A 174 26.69 -0.01 4.04
C PHE A 174 25.62 -1.10 3.93
N PHE A 175 24.86 -1.13 2.83
CA PHE A 175 23.76 -2.09 2.65
C PHE A 175 24.13 -3.36 1.88
N LYS A 176 25.17 -3.33 1.04
CA LYS A 176 25.57 -4.41 0.12
C LYS A 176 24.35 -5.05 -0.55
N VAL A 177 23.59 -4.19 -1.24
CA VAL A 177 22.24 -4.51 -1.75
C VAL A 177 22.26 -5.75 -2.63
N ALA A 178 23.22 -5.87 -3.55
CA ALA A 178 23.38 -7.05 -4.40
C ALA A 178 23.50 -8.35 -3.59
N LYS A 179 24.37 -8.38 -2.57
CA LYS A 179 24.56 -9.55 -1.72
C LYS A 179 23.28 -9.95 -0.98
N TYR A 180 22.52 -8.98 -0.49
CA TYR A 180 21.25 -9.23 0.19
C TYR A 180 20.18 -9.82 -0.73
N TYR A 181 20.06 -9.32 -1.96
CA TYR A 181 19.04 -9.79 -2.89
C TYR A 181 19.38 -11.15 -3.51
N ILE A 182 20.65 -11.42 -3.80
CA ILE A 182 21.11 -12.75 -4.23
C ILE A 182 20.82 -13.78 -3.13
N SER A 183 21.12 -13.48 -1.86
CA SER A 183 20.92 -14.41 -0.75
C SER A 183 19.45 -14.61 -0.35
N SER A 184 18.64 -13.55 -0.41
CA SER A 184 17.26 -13.59 0.09
C SER A 184 16.21 -13.91 -0.98
N ARG A 185 16.47 -13.62 -2.25
CA ARG A 185 15.47 -13.74 -3.32
C ARG A 185 15.89 -14.60 -4.50
N GLY A 186 17.08 -15.21 -4.44
CA GLY A 186 17.55 -16.14 -5.47
C GLY A 186 17.79 -15.48 -6.82
N TYR A 187 18.04 -14.17 -6.84
CA TYR A 187 18.48 -13.48 -8.05
C TYR A 187 19.84 -14.02 -8.50
N SER A 188 20.02 -14.11 -9.82
CA SER A 188 21.29 -14.52 -10.42
C SER A 188 22.29 -13.36 -10.37
N ALA A 189 23.59 -13.65 -10.37
CA ALA A 189 24.62 -12.61 -10.44
C ALA A 189 24.49 -11.77 -11.74
N ASP A 190 23.82 -12.31 -12.77
CA ASP A 190 23.53 -11.64 -14.04
C ASP A 190 22.41 -10.59 -13.94
N ASP A 191 21.60 -10.63 -12.88
CA ASP A 191 20.63 -9.58 -12.50
C ASP A 191 21.32 -8.37 -11.81
N PHE A 192 22.63 -8.44 -11.63
CA PHE A 192 23.52 -7.39 -11.10
C PHE A 192 24.64 -7.12 -12.11
N TRP A 193 25.05 -5.86 -12.27
CA TRP A 193 26.07 -5.52 -13.28
C TRP A 193 27.45 -6.04 -12.85
N ALA A 194 28.26 -6.45 -13.84
CA ALA A 194 29.60 -7.00 -13.67
C ALA A 194 30.55 -6.05 -12.89
N GLY A 195 30.53 -6.17 -11.56
CA GLY A 195 31.44 -5.47 -10.64
C GLY A 195 30.80 -4.41 -9.72
N GLY A 196 29.47 -4.29 -9.62
CA GLY A 196 28.80 -3.29 -8.77
C GLY A 196 27.84 -3.85 -7.71
N ASP A 197 27.71 -3.16 -6.58
CA ASP A 197 26.77 -3.49 -5.48
C ASP A 197 25.32 -3.00 -5.72
N LEU A 198 25.03 -2.41 -6.89
CA LEU A 198 23.75 -1.80 -7.28
C LEU A 198 22.94 -2.71 -8.22
N PHE A 199 21.61 -2.69 -8.10
CA PHE A 199 20.66 -3.47 -8.92
C PHE A 199 20.81 -3.17 -10.44
N VAL A 200 20.62 -4.13 -11.35
CA VAL A 200 20.60 -3.88 -12.82
C VAL A 200 19.59 -2.81 -13.23
N SER A 201 18.50 -2.66 -12.47
CA SER A 201 17.52 -1.58 -12.71
C SER A 201 18.02 -0.16 -12.35
N ALA A 202 19.21 -0.04 -11.73
CA ALA A 202 19.83 1.22 -11.29
C ALA A 202 20.62 1.96 -12.39
N GLN A 203 21.04 1.27 -13.45
CA GLN A 203 21.60 1.88 -14.66
C GLN A 203 20.89 1.34 -15.90
N ARG A 204 20.09 2.20 -16.55
CA ARG A 204 19.55 1.90 -17.88
C ARG A 204 20.63 2.17 -18.94
N PRO A 205 20.79 1.31 -19.97
CA PRO A 205 21.64 1.61 -21.10
C PRO A 205 21.29 2.97 -21.73
N GLN A 206 22.33 3.78 -21.96
CA GLN A 206 22.45 4.99 -22.79
C GLN A 206 21.12 5.71 -23.14
N GLY A 207 20.82 6.82 -22.44
CA GLY A 207 19.82 7.81 -22.88
C GLY A 207 18.38 7.65 -22.37
N ARG A 208 18.09 6.68 -21.49
CA ARG A 208 16.73 6.43 -20.96
C ARG A 208 16.41 7.01 -19.58
N LEU A 209 17.33 7.77 -18.98
CA LEU A 209 17.06 8.50 -17.73
C LEU A 209 16.15 9.72 -18.00
N LEU A 210 15.42 10.18 -16.99
CA LEU A 210 14.64 11.43 -17.02
C LEU A 210 15.53 12.64 -17.31
N PHE A 211 16.78 12.61 -16.83
CA PHE A 211 17.81 13.62 -17.12
C PHE A 211 19.05 12.95 -17.74
N PRO A 212 19.04 12.68 -19.05
CA PRO A 212 20.20 12.12 -19.73
C PRO A 212 21.37 13.12 -19.66
N GLY A 213 22.55 12.66 -19.22
CA GLY A 213 23.76 13.48 -19.07
C GLY A 213 24.06 14.00 -17.65
N SER A 214 23.18 13.75 -16.67
CA SER A 214 23.37 14.19 -15.28
C SER A 214 24.37 13.36 -14.46
N GLY A 215 24.82 12.20 -14.96
CA GLY A 215 25.67 11.27 -14.22
C GLY A 215 24.98 10.58 -13.02
N LEU A 216 23.69 10.86 -12.78
CA LEU A 216 22.92 10.28 -11.69
C LEU A 216 22.50 8.85 -12.03
N HIS A 217 22.81 7.92 -11.13
CA HIS A 217 22.24 6.57 -11.15
C HIS A 217 20.84 6.59 -10.54
N ARG A 218 20.02 5.60 -10.88
CA ARG A 218 18.66 5.51 -10.37
C ARG A 218 18.68 5.03 -8.91
N GLY A 219 18.26 5.92 -8.01
CA GLY A 219 18.25 5.68 -6.58
C GLY A 219 17.07 4.85 -6.10
N SER A 220 17.25 4.24 -4.94
CA SER A 220 16.39 3.25 -4.31
C SER A 220 15.97 3.60 -2.88
N SER A 221 16.75 4.45 -2.21
CA SER A 221 16.57 4.90 -0.83
C SER A 221 16.38 3.72 0.13
N LEU A 222 15.61 3.90 1.21
CA LEU A 222 15.23 2.88 2.17
C LEU A 222 14.56 1.65 1.52
N PHE A 223 14.06 1.75 0.29
CA PHE A 223 13.41 0.61 -0.34
C PHE A 223 14.39 -0.39 -0.97
N LEU A 224 15.66 -0.01 -1.16
CA LEU A 224 16.72 -0.79 -1.81
C LEU A 224 16.42 -1.25 -3.25
N GLU A 225 15.25 -0.88 -3.77
CA GLU A 225 14.79 -1.09 -5.13
C GLU A 225 14.19 0.21 -5.67
N PRO A 226 14.65 0.71 -6.81
CA PRO A 226 14.09 1.91 -7.39
C PRO A 226 12.61 1.83 -7.79
N VAL A 227 12.11 0.63 -8.13
CA VAL A 227 10.68 0.43 -8.48
C VAL A 227 9.80 0.62 -7.25
N SER A 228 10.24 0.11 -6.10
CA SER A 228 9.55 0.28 -4.82
C SER A 228 9.52 1.75 -4.38
N LEU A 229 10.62 2.49 -4.57
CA LEU A 229 10.65 3.93 -4.34
C LEU A 229 9.67 4.68 -5.27
N GLY A 230 9.59 4.29 -6.55
CA GLY A 230 8.61 4.80 -7.48
C GLY A 230 7.16 4.64 -6.99
N ASN A 231 6.80 3.44 -6.53
CA ASN A 231 5.46 3.19 -5.98
C ASN A 231 5.18 4.01 -4.70
N TRP A 232 6.18 4.19 -3.83
CA TRP A 232 6.05 5.06 -2.67
C TRP A 232 5.69 6.49 -3.08
N THR A 233 6.30 7.04 -4.12
CA THR A 233 5.98 8.41 -4.57
C THR A 233 4.54 8.55 -5.09
N ILE A 234 4.00 7.51 -5.75
CA ILE A 234 2.59 7.47 -6.13
C ILE A 234 1.70 7.45 -4.88
N MET A 235 2.06 6.64 -3.88
CA MET A 235 1.31 6.58 -2.62
C MET A 235 1.31 7.90 -1.86
N ILE A 236 2.40 8.66 -1.89
CA ILE A 236 2.49 10.00 -1.32
C ILE A 236 1.60 10.98 -2.08
N THR A 237 1.51 10.88 -3.41
CA THR A 237 0.55 11.64 -4.22
C THR A 237 -0.89 11.34 -3.79
N LEU A 238 -1.23 10.06 -3.61
CA LEU A 238 -2.56 9.65 -3.10
C LEU A 238 -2.84 10.17 -1.69
N PHE A 239 -1.84 10.11 -0.80
CA PHE A 239 -1.92 10.64 0.55
C PHE A 239 -2.20 12.15 0.55
N LEU A 240 -1.47 12.92 -0.28
CA LEU A 240 -1.69 14.35 -0.47
C LEU A 240 -3.10 14.64 -0.99
N ILE A 241 -3.59 13.85 -1.95
CA ILE A 241 -4.95 13.95 -2.49
C ILE A 241 -5.99 13.69 -1.40
N GLY A 242 -5.81 12.65 -0.58
CA GLY A 242 -6.79 12.26 0.42
C GLY A 242 -6.83 13.21 1.64
N LEU A 243 -5.68 13.72 2.05
CA LEU A 243 -5.51 14.46 3.30
C LEU A 243 -5.18 15.94 3.09
N TRP A 244 -5.33 16.47 1.88
CA TRP A 244 -4.97 17.84 1.51
C TRP A 244 -5.40 18.86 2.57
N ASP A 245 -6.70 18.87 2.90
CA ASP A 245 -7.31 19.85 3.79
C ASP A 245 -6.83 19.73 5.25
N GLN A 246 -6.32 18.56 5.64
CA GLN A 246 -5.84 18.28 7.00
C GLN A 246 -4.33 18.57 7.19
N LEU A 247 -3.60 18.74 6.10
CA LEU A 247 -2.17 19.06 6.13
C LEU A 247 -1.98 20.56 6.29
N SER A 248 -1.06 20.95 7.17
CA SER A 248 -0.58 22.35 7.24
C SER A 248 0.16 22.73 5.96
N VAL A 249 0.23 24.03 5.65
CA VAL A 249 0.94 24.54 4.45
C VAL A 249 2.40 24.06 4.41
N ARG A 250 3.08 24.05 5.56
CA ARG A 250 4.47 23.55 5.67
C ARG A 250 4.56 22.06 5.34
N GLN A 251 3.63 21.24 5.84
CA GLN A 251 3.58 19.81 5.52
C GLN A 251 3.26 19.59 4.04
N ARG A 252 2.34 20.34 3.46
CA ARG A 252 2.04 20.25 2.01
C ARG A 252 3.28 20.56 1.18
N ALA A 253 3.95 21.68 1.46
CA ALA A 253 5.17 22.09 0.76
C ALA A 253 6.28 21.03 0.89
N LEU A 254 6.54 20.54 2.10
CA LEU A 254 7.51 19.48 2.35
C LEU A 254 7.17 18.20 1.58
N MET A 255 5.92 17.74 1.64
CA MET A 255 5.49 16.50 1.00
C MET A 255 5.56 16.62 -0.52
N ILE A 256 5.15 17.76 -1.11
CA ILE A 256 5.25 17.99 -2.56
C ILE A 256 6.72 18.04 -2.99
N ALA A 257 7.53 18.88 -2.35
CA ALA A 257 8.94 19.06 -2.72
C ALA A 257 9.73 17.75 -2.58
N SER A 258 9.59 17.05 -1.45
CA SER A 258 10.23 15.76 -1.22
C SER A 258 9.76 14.71 -2.24
N ASN A 259 8.47 14.67 -2.57
CA ASN A 259 7.96 13.71 -3.54
C ASN A 259 8.49 13.95 -4.95
N LEU A 260 8.57 15.21 -5.39
CA LEU A 260 9.15 15.57 -6.68
C LEU A 260 10.63 15.19 -6.75
N ILE A 261 11.40 15.46 -5.69
CA ILE A 261 12.80 15.05 -5.61
C ILE A 261 12.92 13.52 -5.70
N LEU A 262 12.11 12.77 -4.96
CA LEU A 262 12.13 11.30 -4.99
C LEU A 262 11.68 10.71 -6.33
N ILE A 263 10.76 11.35 -7.06
CA ILE A 263 10.39 10.94 -8.43
C ILE A 263 11.60 11.07 -9.36
N VAL A 264 12.38 12.14 -9.21
CA VAL A 264 13.62 12.35 -9.99
C VAL A 264 14.67 11.31 -9.60
N ILE A 265 14.91 11.10 -8.30
CA ILE A 265 15.89 10.13 -7.79
C ILE A 265 15.57 8.72 -8.30
N CYS A 266 14.31 8.30 -8.27
CA CYS A 266 13.93 6.94 -8.64
C CYS A 266 13.81 6.70 -10.16
N ASP A 267 14.06 7.70 -11.01
CA ASP A 267 13.87 7.65 -12.48
C ASP A 267 12.55 6.98 -12.91
N GLY A 268 11.50 7.20 -12.12
CA GLY A 268 10.27 6.42 -12.20
C GLY A 268 9.32 6.96 -13.25
N ARG A 269 9.49 6.62 -14.53
CA ARG A 269 8.53 7.04 -15.60
C ARG A 269 7.09 6.62 -15.30
N LEU A 270 6.90 5.40 -14.78
CA LEU A 270 5.59 4.94 -14.31
C LEU A 270 5.09 5.80 -13.15
N ALA A 271 5.96 6.09 -12.16
CA ALA A 271 5.60 6.90 -11.01
C ALA A 271 5.21 8.33 -11.39
N LEU A 272 5.95 8.95 -12.31
CA LEU A 272 5.63 10.26 -12.88
C LEU A 272 4.31 10.21 -13.65
N GLY A 273 4.15 9.24 -14.56
CA GLY A 273 2.94 9.10 -15.37
C GLY A 273 1.70 8.89 -14.53
N VAL A 274 1.73 7.94 -13.59
CA VAL A 274 0.60 7.66 -12.70
C VAL A 274 0.34 8.84 -11.77
N SER A 275 1.36 9.48 -11.18
CA SER A 275 1.17 10.67 -10.34
C SER A 275 0.55 11.83 -11.12
N ALA A 276 0.97 12.06 -12.37
CA ALA A 276 0.39 13.07 -13.24
C ALA A 276 -1.08 12.77 -13.56
N VAL A 277 -1.40 11.52 -13.89
CA VAL A 277 -2.78 11.06 -14.11
C VAL A 277 -3.63 11.27 -12.85
N LEU A 278 -3.11 10.95 -11.67
CA LEU A 278 -3.82 11.16 -10.41
C LEU A 278 -4.11 12.64 -10.17
N VAL A 279 -3.11 13.51 -10.34
CA VAL A 279 -3.28 14.97 -10.16
C VAL A 279 -4.25 15.56 -11.17
N ALA A 280 -4.27 15.06 -12.41
CA ALA A 280 -5.15 15.55 -13.46
C ALA A 280 -6.59 15.03 -13.33
N ILE A 281 -6.78 13.73 -13.10
CA ILE A 281 -8.09 13.06 -13.15
C ILE A 281 -8.82 13.13 -11.81
N VAL A 282 -8.13 12.96 -10.69
CA VAL A 282 -8.80 12.85 -9.38
C VAL A 282 -9.61 14.11 -9.00
N PRO A 283 -9.18 15.35 -9.28
CA PRO A 283 -10.01 16.53 -9.05
C PRO A 283 -11.38 16.48 -9.74
N LEU A 284 -11.45 15.89 -10.94
CA LEU A 284 -12.69 15.66 -11.66
C LEU A 284 -13.45 14.45 -11.09
N ALA A 285 -12.75 13.34 -10.85
CA ALA A 285 -13.34 12.11 -10.30
C ALA A 285 -13.97 12.32 -8.91
N ARG A 286 -13.46 13.25 -8.09
CA ARG A 286 -14.04 13.65 -6.80
C ARG A 286 -15.49 14.15 -6.89
N ARG A 287 -15.95 14.55 -8.08
CA ARG A 287 -17.36 14.94 -8.33
C ARG A 287 -18.26 13.75 -8.58
N LEU A 288 -17.69 12.59 -8.89
CA LEU A 288 -18.42 11.36 -9.16
C LEU A 288 -18.68 10.60 -7.84
N PRO A 289 -19.86 9.96 -7.71
CA PRO A 289 -20.14 9.03 -6.62
C PRO A 289 -19.04 7.98 -6.43
N GLY A 290 -18.73 7.64 -5.18
CA GLY A 290 -17.63 6.71 -4.87
C GLY A 290 -17.80 5.31 -5.46
N TRP A 291 -19.04 4.84 -5.65
CA TRP A 291 -19.33 3.51 -6.21
C TRP A 291 -18.88 3.36 -7.66
N ILE A 292 -18.71 4.46 -8.42
CA ILE A 292 -18.23 4.43 -9.80
C ILE A 292 -16.81 3.84 -9.89
N SER A 293 -16.01 3.92 -8.82
CA SER A 293 -14.67 3.31 -8.80
C SER A 293 -14.66 1.80 -9.12
N VAL A 294 -15.77 1.08 -8.90
CA VAL A 294 -15.89 -0.35 -9.26
C VAL A 294 -15.71 -0.60 -10.76
N THR A 295 -16.04 0.38 -11.61
CA THR A 295 -15.98 0.25 -13.07
C THR A 295 -14.57 0.44 -13.61
N TYR A 296 -13.63 0.97 -12.83
CA TYR A 296 -12.31 1.35 -13.33
C TYR A 296 -11.52 0.14 -13.85
N LEU A 297 -11.53 -0.98 -13.11
CA LEU A 297 -10.86 -2.20 -13.55
C LEU A 297 -11.49 -2.79 -14.82
N PRO A 298 -12.80 -3.12 -14.89
CA PRO A 298 -13.37 -3.70 -16.11
C PRO A 298 -13.26 -2.76 -17.32
N VAL A 299 -13.49 -1.45 -17.14
CA VAL A 299 -13.34 -0.47 -18.23
C VAL A 299 -11.89 -0.42 -18.71
N SER A 300 -10.90 -0.43 -17.81
CA SER A 300 -9.50 -0.42 -18.21
C SER A 300 -9.10 -1.66 -19.01
N LEU A 301 -9.59 -2.85 -18.63
CA LEU A 301 -9.31 -4.08 -19.36
C LEU A 301 -9.94 -4.05 -20.75
N ILE A 302 -11.17 -3.54 -20.87
CA ILE A 302 -11.83 -3.35 -22.17
C ILE A 302 -11.04 -2.35 -23.03
N VAL A 303 -10.66 -1.19 -22.46
CA VAL A 303 -9.87 -0.18 -23.18
C VAL A 303 -8.54 -0.75 -23.66
N LEU A 304 -7.83 -1.52 -22.82
CA LEU A 304 -6.57 -2.14 -23.21
C LEU A 304 -6.77 -3.24 -24.28
N ALA A 305 -7.84 -4.02 -24.20
CA ALA A 305 -8.18 -5.02 -25.21
C ALA A 305 -8.53 -4.38 -26.56
N VAL A 306 -9.32 -3.29 -26.56
CA VAL A 306 -9.63 -2.50 -27.76
C VAL A 306 -8.37 -1.85 -28.31
N ALA A 307 -7.53 -1.24 -27.47
CA ALA A 307 -6.27 -0.65 -27.90
C ALA A 307 -5.32 -1.69 -28.54
N LYS A 308 -5.29 -2.91 -28.01
CA LYS A 308 -4.58 -4.04 -28.63
C LYS A 308 -5.18 -4.39 -30.00
N MET A 309 -6.51 -4.51 -30.11
CA MET A 309 -7.20 -4.85 -31.35
C MET A 309 -6.98 -3.80 -32.45
N LEU A 310 -6.92 -2.51 -32.08
CA LEU A 310 -6.64 -1.40 -32.97
C LEU A 310 -5.14 -1.26 -33.33
N GLY A 311 -4.27 -2.12 -32.81
CA GLY A 311 -2.83 -2.06 -33.05
C GLY A 311 -2.10 -0.91 -32.34
N LEU A 312 -2.77 -0.18 -31.42
CA LEU A 312 -2.18 0.92 -30.65
C LEU A 312 -1.12 0.44 -29.65
N LEU A 313 -1.15 -0.85 -29.31
CA LEU A 313 -0.14 -1.52 -28.47
C LEU A 313 0.86 -2.33 -29.33
N GLY A 314 1.31 -1.75 -30.44
CA GLY A 314 2.16 -2.43 -31.43
C GLY A 314 3.59 -2.72 -30.96
N GLU A 315 4.15 -1.91 -30.07
CA GLU A 315 5.53 -2.08 -29.59
C GLU A 315 5.69 -3.33 -28.71
N VAL A 316 6.64 -4.19 -29.08
CA VAL A 316 7.07 -5.34 -28.29
C VAL A 316 8.42 -4.98 -27.65
N GLY A 317 8.50 -4.99 -26.32
CA GLY A 317 9.71 -4.67 -25.56
C GLY A 317 9.42 -4.07 -24.18
N ASP A 318 10.47 -3.66 -23.47
CA ASP A 318 10.38 -3.02 -22.15
C ASP A 318 9.98 -1.53 -22.22
N THR A 319 8.98 -1.22 -23.05
CA THR A 319 8.33 0.10 -23.11
C THR A 319 7.03 0.09 -22.32
N PHE A 320 6.49 1.26 -21.97
CA PHE A 320 5.23 1.35 -21.23
C PHE A 320 4.08 0.65 -21.98
N ALA A 321 3.97 0.89 -23.29
CA ALA A 321 2.99 0.22 -24.15
C ALA A 321 3.24 -1.30 -24.23
N GLY A 322 4.52 -1.72 -24.34
CA GLY A 322 4.90 -3.14 -24.32
C GLY A 322 4.52 -3.85 -23.04
N ARG A 323 4.71 -3.22 -21.86
CA ARG A 323 4.29 -3.79 -20.56
C ARG A 323 2.78 -3.89 -20.42
N LEU A 324 2.03 -2.88 -20.90
CA LEU A 324 0.56 -2.95 -20.93
C LEU A 324 0.05 -4.08 -21.82
N ARG A 325 0.66 -4.27 -22.99
CA ARG A 325 0.36 -5.41 -23.88
C ARG A 325 0.68 -6.74 -23.22
N TYR A 326 1.86 -6.85 -22.61
CA TYR A 326 2.29 -8.06 -21.91
C TYR A 326 1.26 -8.46 -20.84
N GLY A 327 0.77 -7.52 -20.03
CA GLY A 327 -0.26 -7.80 -19.03
C GLY A 327 -1.55 -8.38 -19.62
N ILE A 328 -2.05 -7.83 -20.73
CA ILE A 328 -3.25 -8.34 -21.42
C ILE A 328 -2.99 -9.68 -22.12
N ASP A 329 -1.83 -9.85 -22.75
CA ASP A 329 -1.44 -11.11 -23.38
C ASP A 329 -1.29 -12.23 -22.35
N ALA A 330 -0.71 -11.92 -21.18
CA ALA A 330 -0.59 -12.86 -20.07
C ALA A 330 -1.96 -13.26 -19.52
N LEU A 331 -2.90 -12.31 -19.39
CA LEU A 331 -4.27 -12.60 -18.96
C LEU A 331 -5.00 -13.49 -19.97
N GLY A 332 -4.84 -13.23 -21.27
CA GLY A 332 -5.46 -14.03 -22.34
C GLY A 332 -4.89 -15.46 -22.48
N ARG A 333 -3.73 -15.75 -21.88
CA ARG A 333 -3.09 -17.08 -21.89
C ARG A 333 -3.45 -17.94 -20.68
N LEU A 334 -4.26 -17.45 -19.75
CA LEU A 334 -4.68 -18.23 -18.59
C LEU A 334 -5.68 -19.31 -18.99
N SER A 335 -5.40 -20.56 -18.58
CA SER A 335 -6.36 -21.66 -18.66
C SER A 335 -7.45 -21.50 -17.58
N ILE A 336 -8.58 -22.20 -17.77
CA ILE A 336 -9.70 -22.16 -16.81
C ILE A 336 -9.28 -22.59 -15.40
N GLU A 337 -8.44 -23.62 -15.29
CA GLU A 337 -7.89 -24.10 -14.02
C GLU A 337 -7.09 -23.03 -13.29
N ARG A 338 -6.38 -22.17 -14.04
CA ARG A 338 -5.56 -21.09 -13.46
C ARG A 338 -6.42 -19.91 -13.00
N PHE A 339 -7.58 -19.68 -13.62
CA PHE A 339 -8.54 -18.72 -13.08
C PHE A 339 -9.07 -19.13 -11.71
N PHE A 340 -9.16 -20.43 -11.42
CA PHE A 340 -9.55 -20.96 -10.11
C PHE A 340 -8.36 -21.25 -9.19
N ALA A 341 -7.14 -20.87 -9.58
CA ALA A 341 -5.92 -21.17 -8.85
C ALA A 341 -5.73 -22.68 -8.56
N ILE A 342 -6.12 -23.57 -9.48
CA ILE A 342 -5.99 -25.03 -9.33
C ILE A 342 -4.74 -25.59 -10.03
N GLY A 343 -4.21 -24.88 -11.03
CA GLY A 343 -3.09 -25.38 -11.85
C GLY A 343 -1.80 -25.68 -11.05
N ALA A 344 -1.15 -26.80 -11.39
CA ALA A 344 0.01 -27.36 -10.67
C ALA A 344 1.33 -26.58 -10.82
N SER A 345 1.44 -25.66 -11.80
CA SER A 345 2.66 -24.87 -12.03
C SER A 345 2.38 -23.40 -12.30
N ARG A 346 3.18 -22.53 -11.65
CA ARG A 346 3.22 -21.08 -11.94
C ARG A 346 3.90 -20.88 -13.28
N THR A 347 3.24 -20.16 -14.18
CA THR A 347 3.94 -19.59 -15.34
C THR A 347 4.73 -18.40 -14.86
N GLY A 348 5.96 -18.20 -15.37
CA GLY A 348 6.82 -17.04 -15.10
C GLY A 348 6.27 -15.69 -15.60
N ASN A 349 5.01 -15.40 -15.32
CA ASN A 349 4.31 -14.14 -15.59
C ASN A 349 4.29 -13.27 -14.32
N GLU A 350 5.32 -13.38 -13.49
CA GLU A 350 5.41 -12.69 -12.19
C GLU A 350 5.36 -11.16 -12.34
N ASP A 351 5.75 -10.66 -13.52
CA ASP A 351 5.73 -9.24 -13.86
C ASP A 351 4.32 -8.69 -14.12
N ALA A 352 3.33 -9.52 -14.46
CA ALA A 352 1.94 -9.10 -14.66
C ALA A 352 1.16 -9.21 -13.34
N GLY A 353 1.05 -8.11 -12.60
CA GLY A 353 0.44 -8.07 -11.26
C GLY A 353 -0.97 -8.67 -11.14
N LEU A 354 -1.84 -8.44 -12.13
CA LEU A 354 -3.20 -9.02 -12.16
C LEU A 354 -3.16 -10.54 -12.34
N VAL A 355 -2.31 -11.02 -13.25
CA VAL A 355 -2.16 -12.45 -13.55
C VAL A 355 -1.55 -13.17 -12.36
N TYR A 356 -0.50 -12.58 -11.76
CA TYR A 356 0.10 -13.04 -10.52
C TYR A 356 -0.95 -13.16 -9.41
N PHE A 357 -1.77 -12.14 -9.21
CA PHE A 357 -2.81 -12.16 -8.17
C PHE A 357 -3.85 -13.26 -8.43
N ILE A 358 -4.34 -13.39 -9.67
CA ILE A 358 -5.32 -14.42 -10.04
C ILE A 358 -4.76 -15.83 -9.85
N GLN A 359 -3.50 -16.08 -10.24
CA GLN A 359 -2.87 -17.39 -10.10
C GLN A 359 -2.65 -17.79 -8.63
N ASN A 360 -2.48 -16.80 -7.74
CA ASN A 360 -2.26 -17.04 -6.32
C ASN A 360 -3.54 -17.13 -5.50
N GLN A 361 -4.58 -16.37 -5.85
CA GLN A 361 -5.80 -16.23 -5.02
C GLN A 361 -7.09 -16.66 -5.70
N SER A 362 -7.08 -16.92 -7.01
CA SER A 362 -8.22 -17.10 -7.91
C SER A 362 -8.90 -15.80 -8.35
N LEU A 363 -9.52 -15.85 -9.53
CA LEU A 363 -10.32 -14.77 -10.11
C LEU A 363 -11.55 -14.43 -9.27
N PRO A 364 -12.34 -15.39 -8.74
CA PRO A 364 -13.46 -15.07 -7.86
C PRO A 364 -13.05 -14.22 -6.65
N ILE A 365 -11.92 -14.55 -6.00
CA ILE A 365 -11.41 -13.75 -4.88
C ILE A 365 -10.91 -12.38 -5.33
N ALA A 366 -10.22 -12.29 -6.47
CA ALA A 366 -9.80 -11.02 -7.04
C ALA A 366 -11.00 -10.08 -7.31
N VAL A 367 -12.07 -10.62 -7.91
CA VAL A 367 -13.31 -9.87 -8.15
C VAL A 367 -14.00 -9.51 -6.84
N ALA A 368 -14.12 -10.44 -5.90
CA ALA A 368 -14.74 -10.18 -4.61
C ALA A 368 -14.00 -9.07 -3.84
N LEU A 369 -12.67 -9.13 -3.76
CA LEU A 369 -11.87 -8.10 -3.12
C LEU A 369 -11.99 -6.74 -3.82
N TRP A 370 -11.95 -6.73 -5.16
CA TRP A 370 -12.15 -5.49 -5.93
C TRP A 370 -13.50 -4.86 -5.60
N VAL A 371 -14.58 -5.65 -5.65
CA VAL A 371 -15.94 -5.19 -5.33
C VAL A 371 -16.05 -4.73 -3.88
N ILE A 372 -15.55 -5.51 -2.92
CA ILE A 372 -15.60 -5.15 -1.49
C ILE A 372 -14.89 -3.83 -1.25
N VAL A 373 -13.66 -3.68 -1.75
CA VAL A 373 -12.85 -2.47 -1.55
C VAL A 373 -13.46 -1.26 -2.24
N THR A 374 -13.93 -1.39 -3.48
CA THR A 374 -14.47 -0.27 -4.27
C THR A 374 -15.92 0.09 -3.91
N LEU A 375 -16.70 -0.80 -3.31
CA LEU A 375 -18.04 -0.48 -2.83
C LEU A 375 -18.06 -0.04 -1.36
N THR A 376 -17.03 -0.38 -0.58
CA THR A 376 -16.90 0.12 0.80
C THR A 376 -16.86 1.65 0.84
N ASN A 377 -17.63 2.22 1.78
CA ASN A 377 -17.69 3.67 1.96
C ASN A 377 -16.45 4.18 2.71
N THR A 378 -15.68 5.06 2.07
CA THR A 378 -14.48 5.71 2.63
C THR A 378 -14.71 7.19 2.94
N GLY A 379 -15.97 7.64 2.93
CA GLY A 379 -16.38 9.02 3.18
C GLY A 379 -16.77 9.75 1.91
N GLU A 380 -17.86 10.51 1.99
CA GLU A 380 -18.37 11.36 0.91
C GLU A 380 -17.68 12.74 0.87
N ASP A 381 -16.78 13.01 1.82
CA ASP A 381 -15.96 14.20 1.80
C ASP A 381 -14.99 14.21 0.60
N ARG A 382 -14.49 15.40 0.24
CA ARG A 382 -13.59 15.56 -0.91
C ARG A 382 -12.32 14.71 -0.80
N GLY A 383 -11.81 14.53 0.42
CA GLY A 383 -10.62 13.71 0.70
C GLY A 383 -10.91 12.22 0.53
N GLY A 384 -11.96 11.71 1.18
CA GLY A 384 -12.37 10.31 1.13
C GLY A 384 -12.67 9.83 -0.30
N ARG A 385 -13.44 10.61 -1.08
CA ARG A 385 -13.71 10.30 -2.50
C ARG A 385 -12.46 10.40 -3.35
N GLY A 386 -11.62 11.42 -3.12
CA GLY A 386 -10.38 11.61 -3.85
C GLY A 386 -9.42 10.44 -3.67
N PHE A 387 -9.24 9.99 -2.43
CA PHE A 387 -8.43 8.83 -2.12
C PHE A 387 -8.98 7.56 -2.78
N LYS A 388 -10.29 7.30 -2.68
CA LYS A 388 -10.92 6.10 -3.25
C LYS A 388 -10.74 5.98 -4.76
N HIS A 389 -11.10 7.04 -5.50
CA HIS A 389 -10.91 7.07 -6.96
C HIS A 389 -9.43 7.00 -7.33
N GLY A 390 -8.57 7.71 -6.60
CA GLY A 390 -7.12 7.67 -6.81
C GLY A 390 -6.52 6.27 -6.59
N MET A 391 -6.90 5.59 -5.51
CA MET A 391 -6.47 4.22 -5.22
C MET A 391 -6.90 3.26 -6.32
N ALA A 392 -8.15 3.37 -6.80
CA ALA A 392 -8.64 2.55 -7.91
C ALA A 392 -7.84 2.80 -9.20
N ILE A 393 -7.54 4.06 -9.54
CA ILE A 393 -6.69 4.42 -10.70
C ILE A 393 -5.28 3.84 -10.53
N PHE A 394 -4.68 3.97 -9.35
CA PHE A 394 -3.36 3.45 -9.07
C PHE A 394 -3.28 1.93 -9.24
N LEU A 395 -4.22 1.20 -8.64
CA LEU A 395 -4.30 -0.26 -8.77
C LEU A 395 -4.42 -0.67 -10.24
N VAL A 396 -5.34 -0.06 -10.96
CA VAL A 396 -5.58 -0.35 -12.38
C VAL A 396 -4.37 -0.02 -13.26
N ALA A 397 -3.65 1.07 -12.98
CA ALA A 397 -2.47 1.45 -13.73
C ALA A 397 -1.28 0.50 -13.46
N CYS A 398 -1.18 -0.06 -12.26
CA CYS A 398 -0.04 -0.91 -11.88
C CYS A 398 -0.26 -2.39 -12.18
N LEU A 399 -1.49 -2.89 -12.04
CA LEU A 399 -1.82 -4.32 -12.16
C LEU A 399 -1.39 -4.97 -13.49
N PRO A 400 -1.47 -4.31 -14.67
CA PRO A 400 -0.95 -4.88 -15.91
C PRO A 400 0.59 -4.88 -16.02
N ILE A 401 1.27 -4.05 -15.23
CA ILE A 401 2.67 -3.66 -15.44
C ILE A 401 3.62 -4.29 -14.42
N SER A 402 3.16 -4.46 -13.17
CA SER A 402 4.01 -4.94 -12.07
C SER A 402 3.18 -5.50 -10.90
N ASN A 403 3.73 -6.53 -10.25
CA ASN A 403 3.27 -7.02 -8.95
C ASN A 403 3.72 -6.13 -7.77
N ALA A 404 4.52 -5.08 -8.00
CA ALA A 404 5.11 -4.27 -6.93
C ALA A 404 4.06 -3.53 -6.06
N SER A 405 2.84 -3.34 -6.57
CA SER A 405 1.69 -2.82 -5.82
C SER A 405 1.15 -3.78 -4.76
N LEU A 406 1.55 -5.06 -4.81
CA LEU A 406 1.23 -6.12 -3.85
C LEU A 406 2.35 -6.35 -2.81
N SER A 407 3.47 -5.63 -2.93
CA SER A 407 4.56 -5.71 -1.95
C SER A 407 4.20 -4.98 -0.66
N ILE A 408 4.59 -5.53 0.50
CA ILE A 408 4.32 -4.93 1.81
C ILE A 408 4.74 -3.45 1.90
N LYS A 409 5.84 -3.06 1.23
CA LYS A 409 6.36 -1.68 1.18
C LYS A 409 5.32 -0.65 0.69
N THR A 410 4.50 -1.04 -0.28
CA THR A 410 3.49 -0.17 -0.92
C THR A 410 2.10 -0.45 -0.37
N THR A 411 1.76 -1.74 -0.30
CA THR A 411 0.48 -2.28 0.16
C THR A 411 0.15 -1.82 1.57
N ALA A 412 1.13 -1.80 2.48
CA ALA A 412 0.91 -1.40 3.87
C ALA A 412 0.38 0.03 4.02
N LEU A 413 1.02 1.01 3.38
CA LEU A 413 0.58 2.40 3.46
C LEU A 413 -0.76 2.61 2.76
N MET A 414 -0.95 2.01 1.58
CA MET A 414 -2.21 2.13 0.83
C MET A 414 -3.41 1.65 1.63
N TRP A 415 -3.31 0.46 2.20
CA TRP A 415 -4.40 -0.13 2.96
C TRP A 415 -4.55 0.51 4.35
N ALA A 416 -3.47 1.02 4.96
CA ALA A 416 -3.57 1.86 6.14
C ALA A 416 -4.31 3.18 5.87
N CYS A 417 -4.04 3.85 4.74
CA CYS A 417 -4.83 5.01 4.31
C CYS A 417 -6.30 4.63 4.12
N PHE A 418 -6.57 3.51 3.43
CA PHE A 418 -7.94 3.03 3.23
C PHE A 418 -8.67 2.79 4.56
N GLY A 419 -8.03 2.10 5.50
CA GLY A 419 -8.57 1.85 6.84
C GLY A 419 -8.81 3.13 7.64
N TYR A 420 -7.91 4.11 7.53
CA TYR A 420 -8.08 5.42 8.14
C TYR A 420 -9.34 6.15 7.62
N PHE A 421 -9.51 6.21 6.29
CA PHE A 421 -10.69 6.84 5.68
C PHE A 421 -11.97 6.07 5.99
N TYR A 422 -11.93 4.74 5.97
CA TYR A 422 -13.05 3.87 6.33
C TYR A 422 -13.52 4.12 7.78
N ALA A 423 -12.60 4.09 8.76
CA ALA A 423 -12.94 4.35 10.15
C ALA A 423 -13.50 5.76 10.36
N ARG A 424 -12.94 6.75 9.66
CA ARG A 424 -13.40 8.14 9.72
C ARG A 424 -14.82 8.31 9.15
N ALA A 425 -15.11 7.69 8.01
CA ALA A 425 -16.43 7.74 7.39
C ALA A 425 -17.51 7.14 8.30
N ARG A 426 -17.21 6.03 8.98
CA ARG A 426 -18.12 5.44 9.96
C ARG A 426 -18.33 6.33 11.17
N ALA A 427 -17.26 6.94 11.69
CA ALA A 427 -17.38 7.88 12.80
C ALA A 427 -18.29 9.07 12.44
N GLN A 428 -18.20 9.59 11.22
CA GLN A 428 -19.09 10.66 10.73
C GLN A 428 -20.55 10.19 10.63
N ASN A 429 -20.80 9.01 10.06
CA ASN A 429 -22.16 8.47 9.90
C ASN A 429 -22.86 8.24 11.25
N ASN A 430 -22.11 7.77 12.27
CA ASN A 430 -22.65 7.53 13.61
C ASN A 430 -23.02 8.84 14.34
N ILE A 431 -22.32 9.95 14.06
CA ILE A 431 -22.63 11.27 14.66
C ILE A 431 -23.90 11.87 14.03
N THR A 432 -24.16 11.58 12.75
CA THR A 432 -25.32 12.13 12.02
C THR A 432 -26.63 11.38 12.26
N GLN A 433 -26.64 10.25 12.97
CA GLN A 433 -27.89 9.58 13.34
C GLN A 433 -28.57 10.31 14.51
N PRO A 434 -29.84 10.74 14.38
CA PRO A 434 -30.57 11.34 15.49
C PRO A 434 -30.71 10.33 16.63
N LEU A 435 -30.50 10.79 17.87
CA LEU A 435 -30.74 9.97 19.06
C LEU A 435 -32.17 9.42 19.01
N PRO A 436 -32.40 8.14 19.38
CA PRO A 436 -33.74 7.62 19.48
C PRO A 436 -34.57 8.50 20.40
N ASP A 437 -35.76 8.89 19.93
CA ASP A 437 -36.69 9.72 20.69
C ASP A 437 -37.01 9.02 22.02
N PRO A 438 -36.73 9.65 23.18
CA PRO A 438 -37.00 9.05 24.48
C PRO A 438 -38.49 8.75 24.71
N ALA A 439 -39.39 9.20 23.84
CA ALA A 439 -40.83 8.91 23.91
C ALA A 439 -41.24 7.49 23.48
N ASN A 440 -40.33 6.67 22.91
CA ASN A 440 -40.64 5.31 22.44
C ASN A 440 -39.86 4.19 23.17
N GLY A 441 -39.45 4.43 24.43
CA GLY A 441 -38.73 3.47 25.28
C GLY A 441 -39.56 2.93 26.43
#